data_AF-A1S1E7-F1
#
_entry.id   AF-A1S1E7-F1
#
_cell.length_a   1.000
_cell.length_b   1.000
_cell.length_c   1.000
_cell.angle_alpha   90.00
_cell.angle_beta   90.00
_cell.angle_gamma   90.00
#
_symmetry.space_group_name_H-M   'P 1'
#
loop_
_entity.id
_entity.type
_entity.pdbx_description
1 polymer ?
#
loop_
_entity_poly.entity_id
_entity_poly.type
_entity_poly.pdbx_seq_one_letter_code
_entity_poly.pdbx_strand_id
1 'polypeptide(L)' 'MRVRVERNGGRYTVYLLDSSGQIKDKFEVDEVFLDGKPAPHLVTTDVKSWMVYDLGGKTAMILRS' A
#
# COMPACT_ATOMS: atom_id res chain seq x y z
N MET A 1 -10.74 -2.64 5.20
CA MET A 1 -9.56 -3.51 5.44
C MET A 1 -8.44 -2.63 5.96
N ARG A 2 -7.68 -3.07 6.95
CA ARG A 2 -6.56 -2.27 7.47
C ARG A 2 -5.28 -2.60 6.71
N VAL A 3 -4.51 -1.58 6.36
CA VAL A 3 -3.23 -1.74 5.66
C VAL A 3 -2.13 -0.96 6.36
N ARG A 4 -0.91 -1.51 6.32
CA ARG A 4 0.31 -0.79 6.69
C ARG A 4 1.17 -0.65 5.44
N VAL A 5 1.65 0.55 5.17
CA VAL A 5 2.54 0.86 4.06
C VAL A 5 3.89 1.28 4.64
N GLU A 6 4.95 0.63 4.18
CA GLU A 6 6.34 0.93 4.52
C GLU A 6 7.12 1.21 3.25
N ARG A 7 7.89 2.28 3.21
CA ARG A 7 8.82 2.55 2.11
C ARG A 7 10.22 2.13 2.50
N ASN A 8 10.73 1.07 1.90
CA ASN A 8 12.07 0.57 2.16
C ASN A 8 12.95 0.81 0.92
N GLY A 9 13.74 1.89 0.96
CA GLY A 9 14.54 2.34 -0.17
C GLY A 9 13.67 2.82 -1.35
N GLY A 10 13.91 2.25 -2.53
CA GLY A 10 13.24 2.62 -3.78
C GLY A 10 11.87 1.98 -4.01
N ARG A 11 11.36 1.15 -3.08
CA ARG A 11 10.09 0.43 -3.21
C ARG A 11 9.24 0.55 -1.95
N TYR A 12 7.96 0.24 -2.08
CA TYR A 12 7.01 0.14 -0.98
C TYR A 12 6.62 -1.31 -0.72
N THR A 13 6.44 -1.64 0.54
CA THR A 13 5.79 -2.87 1.00
C THR A 13 4.45 -2.52 1.61
N VAL A 14 3.37 -3.12 1.09
CA VAL A 14 2.00 -2.94 1.57
C VAL A 14 1.58 -4.22 2.28
N TYR A 15 1.34 -4.14 3.58
CA TYR A 15 0.85 -5.25 4.40
C TYR A 15 -0.65 -5.15 4.57
N LEU A 16 -1.38 -6.22 4.27
CA LEU A 16 -2.77 -6.37 4.66
C LEU A 16 -2.84 -6.87 6.10
N LEU A 17 -3.57 -6.17 6.94
CA LEU A 17 -3.75 -6.53 8.34
C LEU A 17 -5.16 -7.12 8.57
N ASP A 18 -5.24 -8.15 9.41
CA ASP A 18 -6.52 -8.66 9.90
C ASP A 18 -7.11 -7.76 11.01
N SER A 19 -8.26 -8.17 11.57
CA SER A 19 -8.94 -7.44 12.64
C SER A 19 -8.14 -7.36 13.94
N SER A 20 -7.18 -8.27 14.15
CA SER A 20 -6.28 -8.30 15.30
C SER A 20 -4.98 -7.53 15.06
N GLY A 21 -4.83 -6.92 13.87
CA GLY A 21 -3.64 -6.16 13.48
C GLY A 21 -2.47 -7.04 13.02
N GLN A 22 -2.70 -8.34 12.83
CA GLN A 22 -1.68 -9.28 12.35
C GLN A 22 -1.56 -9.20 10.83
N ILE A 23 -0.35 -9.42 10.32
CA ILE A 23 -0.10 -9.44 8.87
C ILE A 23 -0.76 -10.69 8.29
N LYS A 24 -1.72 -10.48 7.40
CA LYS A 24 -2.38 -11.52 6.61
C LYS A 24 -1.67 -11.75 5.28
N ASP A 25 -1.23 -10.67 4.64
CA ASP A 25 -0.60 -10.72 3.31
C ASP A 25 0.34 -9.53 3.09
N LYS A 26 1.19 -9.60 2.06
CA LYS A 26 2.12 -8.53 1.67
C LYS A 26 2.26 -8.38 0.16
N PHE A 27 2.42 -7.14 -0.29
CA PHE A 27 2.72 -6.79 -1.69
C PHE A 27 3.93 -5.87 -1.75
N GLU A 28 4.80 -6.06 -2.74
CA GLU A 28 5.85 -5.11 -3.08
C GLU A 28 5.46 -4.37 -4.36
N VAL A 29 5.50 -3.03 -4.28
CA VAL A 29 5.18 -2.15 -5.40
C VAL A 29 6.17 -1.00 -5.44
N ASP A 30 6.29 -0.35 -6.60
CA ASP A 30 7.27 0.71 -6.79
C ASP A 30 6.74 2.06 -6.27
N GLU A 31 5.43 2.28 -6.37
CA GLU A 31 4.76 3.49 -5.87
C GLU A 31 3.45 3.15 -5.15
N VAL A 32 3.12 3.93 -4.12
CA VAL A 32 1.81 3.86 -3.44
C VAL A 32 1.19 5.25 -3.38
N PHE A 33 -0.08 5.34 -3.74
CA PHE A 33 -0.88 6.56 -3.61
C PHE A 33 -2.04 6.32 -2.65
N LEU A 34 -2.12 7.09 -1.57
CA LEU A 34 -3.25 7.11 -0.65
C LEU A 34 -4.15 8.30 -0.99
N ASP A 35 -5.40 8.02 -1.36
CA ASP A 35 -6.39 9.03 -1.77
C ASP A 35 -5.86 10.01 -2.83
N GLY A 36 -5.10 9.48 -3.80
CA GLY A 36 -4.53 10.24 -4.91
C GLY A 36 -3.26 11.02 -4.58
N LYS A 37 -2.75 10.96 -3.34
CA LYS A 37 -1.47 11.57 -2.94
C LYS A 37 -0.41 10.50 -2.71
N PRO A 38 0.88 10.77 -2.96
CA PRO A 38 1.94 9.83 -2.61
C PRO A 38 1.86 9.41 -1.15
N ALA A 39 1.97 8.11 -0.88
CA ALA A 39 1.91 7.60 0.47
C ALA A 39 3.12 8.08 1.30
N PRO A 40 2.93 8.36 2.61
CA PRO A 40 4.04 8.61 3.52
C PRO A 40 5.00 7.42 3.59
N HIS A 41 6.21 7.66 4.12
CA HIS A 41 7.23 6.61 4.34
C HIS A 41 6.72 5.45 5.22
N LEU A 42 5.89 5.77 6.22
CA LEU A 42 5.21 4.80 7.06
C LEU A 42 3.80 5.31 7.35
N VAL A 43 2.78 4.51 7.02
CA VAL A 43 1.38 4.81 7.37
C VAL A 43 0.62 3.53 7.65
N THR A 44 -0.27 3.56 8.65
CA THR A 44 -1.27 2.51 8.87
C THR A 44 -2.64 3.14 8.77
N THR A 45 -3.51 2.62 7.91
CA THR A 45 -4.82 3.21 7.66
C THR A 45 -5.85 2.16 7.26
N ASP A 46 -7.13 2.48 7.43
CA ASP A 46 -8.22 1.68 6.92
C ASP A 46 -8.54 2.11 5.48
N VAL A 47 -8.66 1.13 4.58
CA VAL A 47 -8.97 1.33 3.16
C VAL A 47 -10.25 0.58 2.79
N LYS A 48 -11.05 1.20 1.93
CA LYS A 48 -12.27 0.63 1.33
C LYS A 48 -11.97 -0.13 0.04
N SER A 49 -11.02 0.34 -0.75
CA SER A 49 -10.65 -0.30 -2.02
C SER A 49 -9.19 -0.06 -2.36
N TRP A 50 -8.65 -0.91 -3.22
CA TRP A 50 -7.32 -0.79 -3.77
C TRP A 50 -7.31 -1.22 -5.24
N MET A 51 -6.37 -0.67 -6.00
CA MET A 51 -6.11 -1.04 -7.39
C MET A 51 -4.62 -1.06 -7.65
N VAL A 52 -4.18 -1.97 -8.52
CA VAL A 52 -2.79 -2.04 -8.98
C VAL A 52 -2.72 -1.71 -10.46
N TYR A 53 -1.76 -0.88 -10.83
CA TYR A 53 -1.49 -0.46 -12.19
C TYR A 53 -0.05 -0.83 -12.58
N ASP A 54 0.12 -1.30 -13.81
CA ASP A 54 1.42 -1.33 -14.46
C ASP A 54 1.63 -0.02 -15.23
N LEU A 55 2.73 0.66 -14.94
CA LEU A 55 3.16 1.93 -15.50
C LEU A 55 4.38 1.74 -16.42
N GLY A 56 4.36 0.69 -17.24
CA GLY A 56 5.40 0.41 -18.22
C GLY A 56 6.71 -0.01 -17.56
N GLY A 57 6.64 -1.03 -16.69
CA GLY A 57 7.79 -1.59 -15.99
C GLY A 57 7.94 -1.11 -14.54
N LYS A 58 6.96 -0.34 -14.04
CA LYS A 58 6.77 -0.04 -12.62
C LYS A 58 5.36 -0.39 -12.20
N THR A 59 5.21 -0.79 -10.96
CA THR A 59 3.93 -1.16 -10.35
C THR A 59 3.52 -0.07 -9.37
N ALA A 60 2.32 0.47 -9.54
CA ALA A 60 1.74 1.43 -8.61
C ALA A 60 0.48 0.86 -7.96
N MET A 61 0.34 1.04 -6.64
CA MET A 61 -0.88 0.71 -5.92
C MET A 61 -1.61 1.99 -5.49
N ILE A 62 -2.88 2.10 -5.83
CA ILE A 62 -3.76 3.16 -5.35
C ILE A 62 -4.62 2.60 -4.22
N LEU A 63 -4.55 3.23 -3.06
CA LEU A 63 -5.31 2.92 -1.86
C LEU A 63 -6.37 4.02 -1.66
N ARG A 64 -7.63 3.63 -1.43
CA ARG A 64 -8.72 4.58 -1.16
C ARG A 64 -9.41 4.30 0.17
N SER A 65 -9.55 5.33 0.99
CA SER A 65 -10.11 5.32 2.34
C SER A 65 -11.64 5.32 2.39
#